data_AF-A0A6F9CDJ0-F1
#
_entry.id   AF-A0A6F9CDJ0-F1
#
_cell.length_a   1.000
_cell.length_b   1.000
_cell.length_c   1.000
_cell.angle_alpha   90.00
_cell.angle_beta   90.00
_cell.angle_gamma   90.00
#
_symmetry.space_group_name_H-M   'P 1'
#
loop_
_entity.id
_entity.type
_entity.pdbx_description
1 polymer ?
#
loop_
_entity_poly.entity_id
_entity_poly.type
_entity_poly.pdbx_seq_one_letter_code
_entity_poly.pdbx_strand_id
1 'polypeptide(L)'
;MRGNNFRREYIATQGPLPGTKDDFWRMVWEHNVYNIVMVTQCVEKGRVKCDHYWPADREPLYYGDLVVQMLSESVLAEWTIREFKISSEGRPSFPRVVRHFHYTVWPDHGVPETTQSLIEFVRTVRDYIDRAPSTGATVVHCRYV
;
A
#
# COMPACT_ATOMS: atom_id res chain seq x y z
N MET A 1 4.98 -9.14 -11.28
CA MET A 1 6.38 -9.60 -11.24
C MET A 1 6.44 -10.99 -10.61
N ARG A 2 7.39 -11.82 -11.07
CA ARG A 2 7.66 -13.12 -10.45
C ARG A 2 8.36 -12.90 -9.11
N GLY A 3 7.91 -13.56 -8.06
CA GLY A 3 8.68 -13.66 -6.83
C GLY A 3 9.26 -15.07 -6.67
N ASN A 4 9.88 -15.31 -5.52
CA ASN A 4 10.57 -16.58 -5.24
C ASN A 4 9.60 -17.76 -5.09
N ASN A 5 8.38 -17.49 -4.60
CA ASN A 5 7.44 -18.54 -4.21
C ASN A 5 6.37 -18.76 -5.29
N PHE A 6 5.92 -17.69 -5.98
CA PHE A 6 4.90 -17.81 -7.04
C PHE A 6 5.10 -16.84 -8.23
N ARG A 7 4.56 -17.23 -9.39
CA ARG A 7 4.75 -16.52 -10.67
C ARG A 7 4.14 -15.11 -10.71
N ARG A 8 3.21 -14.78 -9.80
CA ARG A 8 2.54 -13.45 -9.69
C ARG A 8 2.52 -12.96 -8.25
N GLU A 9 3.67 -13.02 -7.59
CA GLU A 9 3.81 -12.66 -6.17
C GLU A 9 3.70 -11.15 -5.93
N TYR A 10 4.09 -10.32 -6.91
CA TYR A 10 4.08 -8.86 -6.78
C TYR A 10 3.40 -8.15 -7.95
N ILE A 11 2.80 -7.00 -7.68
CA ILE A 11 2.33 -6.04 -8.68
C ILE A 11 3.13 -4.75 -8.45
N ALA A 12 4.05 -4.41 -9.37
CA ALA A 12 4.67 -3.09 -9.37
C ALA A 12 3.73 -2.12 -10.08
N THR A 13 3.49 -0.98 -9.46
CA THR A 13 2.71 0.10 -10.06
C THR A 13 3.32 1.46 -9.72
N GLN A 14 2.88 2.47 -10.44
CA GLN A 14 3.13 3.88 -10.12
C GLN A 14 2.22 4.31 -8.96
N GLY A 15 2.68 5.23 -8.10
CA GLY A 15 1.95 5.52 -6.85
C GLY A 15 0.85 6.56 -6.97
N PRO A 16 -0.46 6.22 -6.87
CA PRO A 16 -1.67 6.94 -7.35
C PRO A 16 -1.67 8.47 -7.59
N LEU A 17 -2.17 8.90 -8.76
CA LEU A 17 -2.49 10.29 -9.10
C LEU A 17 -3.91 10.63 -8.61
N PRO A 18 -4.26 11.92 -8.45
CA PRO A 18 -5.62 12.33 -8.06
C PRO A 18 -6.72 11.73 -8.95
N GLY A 19 -6.44 11.59 -10.26
CA GLY A 19 -7.37 11.02 -11.23
C GLY A 19 -7.33 9.49 -11.36
N THR A 20 -6.41 8.79 -10.69
CA THR A 20 -6.22 7.33 -10.85
C THR A 20 -6.31 6.57 -9.52
N LYS A 21 -6.70 7.23 -8.42
CA LYS A 21 -6.89 6.60 -7.10
C LYS A 21 -7.99 5.53 -7.13
N ASP A 22 -9.06 5.77 -7.88
CA ASP A 22 -10.17 4.83 -8.05
C ASP A 22 -9.72 3.58 -8.81
N ASP A 23 -8.93 3.77 -9.88
CA ASP A 23 -8.31 2.67 -10.63
C ASP A 23 -7.39 1.83 -9.76
N PHE A 24 -6.61 2.47 -8.88
CA PHE A 24 -5.72 1.79 -7.97
C PHE A 24 -6.47 0.90 -6.98
N TRP A 25 -7.52 1.42 -6.32
CA TRP A 25 -8.32 0.61 -5.40
C TRP A 25 -9.10 -0.49 -6.12
N ARG A 26 -9.58 -0.24 -7.33
CA ARG A 26 -10.17 -1.27 -8.19
C ARG A 26 -9.17 -2.39 -8.48
N MET A 27 -7.93 -2.07 -8.86
CA MET A 27 -6.87 -3.07 -9.05
C MET A 27 -6.60 -3.87 -7.76
N VAL A 28 -6.51 -3.21 -6.60
CA VAL A 28 -6.33 -3.86 -5.28
C VAL A 28 -7.46 -4.85 -5.01
N TRP A 29 -8.70 -4.45 -5.30
CA TRP A 29 -9.88 -5.31 -5.13
C TRP A 29 -9.86 -6.52 -6.06
N GLU A 30 -9.78 -6.29 -7.38
CA GLU A 30 -9.89 -7.30 -8.44
C GLU A 30 -8.75 -8.32 -8.44
N HIS A 31 -7.53 -7.89 -8.09
CA HIS A 31 -6.36 -8.78 -8.02
C HIS A 31 -6.18 -9.47 -6.67
N ASN A 32 -7.19 -9.42 -5.80
CA ASN A 32 -7.14 -10.05 -4.49
C ASN A 32 -5.94 -9.60 -3.66
N VAL A 33 -5.60 -8.30 -3.69
CA VAL A 33 -4.46 -7.76 -2.94
C VAL A 33 -4.82 -7.62 -1.47
N TYR A 34 -3.89 -8.03 -0.60
CA TYR A 34 -4.00 -7.90 0.86
C TYR A 34 -2.90 -7.02 1.44
N ASN A 35 -1.82 -6.78 0.69
CA ASN A 35 -0.66 -6.03 1.16
C ASN A 35 -0.25 -5.01 0.09
N ILE A 36 -0.07 -3.77 0.51
CA ILE A 36 0.44 -2.67 -0.28
C ILE A 36 1.72 -2.17 0.38
N VAL A 37 2.79 -2.03 -0.38
CA VAL A 37 4.07 -1.50 0.06
C VAL A 37 4.34 -0.20 -0.70
N MET A 38 4.41 0.90 0.05
CA MET A 38 4.69 2.24 -0.44
C MET A 38 6.09 2.66 0.04
N VAL A 39 6.99 2.96 -0.89
CA VAL A 39 8.38 3.35 -0.59
C VAL A 39 8.73 4.76 -1.06
N THR A 40 7.79 5.71 -0.91
CA THR A 40 8.00 7.12 -1.25
C THR A 40 7.21 8.01 -0.29
N GLN A 41 7.61 9.28 -0.14
CA GLN A 41 6.82 10.28 0.56
C GLN A 41 5.76 10.90 -0.36
N CYS A 42 4.62 11.33 0.19
CA CYS A 42 3.60 12.02 -0.61
C CYS A 42 4.06 13.41 -1.05
N VAL A 43 4.86 14.08 -0.21
CA VAL A 43 5.45 15.39 -0.49
C VAL A 43 6.95 15.34 -0.21
N GLU A 44 7.75 15.72 -1.19
CA GLU A 44 9.20 15.83 -1.07
C GLU A 44 9.61 17.26 -1.49
N LYS A 45 10.30 17.98 -0.60
CA LYS A 45 10.75 19.38 -0.84
C LYS A 45 9.65 20.33 -1.34
N GLY A 46 8.43 20.17 -0.83
CA GLY A 46 7.26 20.98 -1.21
C GLY A 46 6.62 20.59 -2.55
N ARG A 47 7.05 19.50 -3.20
CA ARG A 47 6.42 18.95 -4.40
C ARG A 47 5.67 17.67 -4.07
N VAL A 48 4.43 17.56 -4.54
CA VAL A 48 3.64 16.32 -4.43
C VAL A 48 4.24 15.26 -5.35
N LYS A 49 4.59 14.10 -4.79
CA LYS A 49 5.21 12.95 -5.48
C LYS A 49 4.27 11.75 -5.59
N CYS A 50 3.33 11.65 -4.66
CA CYS A 50 2.27 10.65 -4.61
C CYS A 50 1.05 11.32 -3.95
N ASP A 51 -0.14 11.14 -4.52
CA ASP A 51 -1.34 11.69 -3.91
C ASP A 51 -1.69 10.94 -2.61
N HIS A 52 -2.41 11.60 -1.71
CA HIS A 52 -2.94 10.94 -0.52
C HIS A 52 -4.17 10.09 -0.89
N TYR A 53 -3.92 8.92 -1.47
CA TYR A 53 -4.94 8.08 -2.10
C TYR A 53 -5.71 7.17 -1.11
N TRP A 54 -5.51 7.33 0.19
CA TRP A 54 -6.23 6.60 1.24
C TRP A 54 -7.04 7.57 2.12
N PRO A 55 -8.04 7.10 2.89
CA PRO A 55 -8.79 7.95 3.83
C PRO A 55 -7.85 8.67 4.81
N ALA A 56 -8.11 9.94 5.14
CA ALA A 56 -7.29 10.71 6.08
C ALA A 56 -7.59 10.36 7.56
N ASP A 57 -8.75 9.78 7.82
CA ASP A 57 -9.23 9.39 9.14
C ASP A 57 -9.99 8.06 9.07
N ARG A 58 -10.78 7.75 10.10
CA ARG A 58 -11.56 6.51 10.21
C ARG A 58 -12.90 6.57 9.49
N GLU A 59 -13.26 7.71 8.90
CA GLU A 59 -14.48 7.82 8.11
C GLU A 59 -14.31 7.07 6.78
N PRO A 60 -15.31 6.27 6.37
CA PRO A 60 -15.27 5.58 5.08
C PRO A 60 -15.23 6.57 3.91
N LEU A 61 -14.39 6.30 2.91
CA LEU A 61 -14.33 7.07 1.67
C LEU A 61 -14.66 6.18 0.46
N TYR A 62 -15.35 6.76 -0.51
CA TYR A 62 -15.66 6.13 -1.79
C TYR A 62 -14.53 6.31 -2.80
N TYR A 63 -14.21 5.22 -3.50
CA TYR A 63 -13.31 5.15 -4.64
C TYR A 63 -14.01 4.36 -5.75
N GLY A 64 -14.74 5.05 -6.62
CA GLY A 64 -15.72 4.42 -7.51
C GLY A 64 -16.77 3.63 -6.72
N ASP A 65 -16.94 2.34 -7.06
CA ASP A 65 -17.92 1.43 -6.43
C ASP A 65 -17.39 0.74 -5.15
N LEU A 66 -16.20 1.14 -4.69
CA LEU A 66 -15.56 0.60 -3.50
C LEU A 66 -15.62 1.60 -2.35
N VAL A 67 -15.88 1.07 -1.16
CA VAL A 67 -15.79 1.79 0.11
C VAL A 67 -14.52 1.33 0.82
N VAL A 68 -13.66 2.29 1.16
CA VAL A 68 -12.41 2.06 1.87
C VAL A 68 -12.46 2.80 3.20
N GLN A 69 -12.25 2.07 4.30
CA GLN A 69 -12.26 2.62 5.65
C GLN A 69 -10.95 2.31 6.36
N MET A 70 -10.31 3.30 6.98
CA MET A 70 -9.15 3.06 7.84
C MET A 70 -9.59 2.48 9.18
N LEU A 71 -9.06 1.31 9.53
CA LEU A 71 -9.30 0.63 10.80
C LEU A 71 -8.26 1.02 11.85
N SER A 72 -7.00 1.10 11.43
CA SER A 72 -5.87 1.41 12.30
C SER A 72 -4.75 2.10 11.53
N GLU A 73 -3.98 2.91 12.25
CA GLU A 73 -2.73 3.52 11.81
C GLU A 73 -1.73 3.40 12.97
N SER A 74 -0.52 2.95 12.65
CA SER A 74 0.59 2.81 13.58
C SER A 74 1.82 3.47 12.97
N VAL A 75 2.11 4.67 13.45
CA VAL A 75 3.27 5.47 13.03
C VAL A 75 4.48 5.02 13.83
N LEU A 76 5.48 4.49 13.15
CA LEU A 76 6.78 4.12 13.72
C LEU A 76 7.84 5.13 13.24
N ALA A 77 9.07 4.98 13.74
CA ALA A 77 10.15 5.93 13.44
C ALA A 77 10.44 6.06 11.93
N GLU A 78 10.43 4.94 11.20
CA GLU A 78 10.90 4.87 9.81
C GLU A 78 9.84 4.39 8.80
N TRP A 79 8.69 3.95 9.31
CA TRP A 79 7.56 3.56 8.48
C TRP A 79 6.23 3.70 9.22
N THR A 80 5.13 3.71 8.48
CA THR A 80 3.77 3.68 9.02
C THR A 80 3.06 2.43 8.53
N ILE A 81 2.29 1.79 9.40
CA ILE A 81 1.46 0.63 9.05
C ILE A 81 0.00 1.03 9.20
N ARG A 82 -0.82 0.80 8.16
CA ARG A 82 -2.26 1.03 8.19
C ARG A 82 -3.02 -0.24 7.84
N GLU A 83 -4.20 -0.40 8.41
CA GLU A 83 -5.16 -1.42 7.99
C GLU A 83 -6.42 -0.77 7.45
N PHE A 84 -6.85 -1.23 6.28
CA PHE A 84 -8.04 -0.75 5.60
C PHE A 84 -9.06 -1.86 5.43
N LYS A 85 -10.32 -1.58 5.73
CA LYS A 85 -11.44 -2.41 5.31
C LYS A 85 -11.91 -1.94 3.94
N ILE A 86 -12.03 -2.87 3.00
CA ILE A 86 -12.52 -2.62 1.64
C ILE A 86 -13.79 -3.46 1.41
N SER A 87 -14.82 -2.83 0.87
CA SER A 87 -16.07 -3.49 0.46
C SER A 87 -16.59 -2.92 -0.85
N SER A 88 -17.29 -3.74 -1.65
CA SER A 88 -17.98 -3.31 -2.86
C SER A 88 -19.50 -3.22 -2.61
N GLU A 89 -20.13 -2.10 -2.98
CA GLU A 89 -21.58 -1.91 -2.77
C GLU A 89 -22.45 -2.67 -3.79
N GLY A 90 -21.89 -3.04 -4.94
CA GLY A 90 -22.63 -3.64 -6.06
C GLY A 90 -22.61 -5.16 -6.14
N ARG A 91 -21.81 -5.84 -5.30
CA ARG A 91 -21.67 -7.30 -5.35
C ARG A 91 -21.66 -7.90 -3.95
N PRO A 92 -22.48 -8.94 -3.67
CA PRO A 92 -22.39 -9.67 -2.42
C PRO A 92 -21.01 -10.34 -2.35
N SER A 93 -20.11 -9.68 -1.63
CA SER A 93 -18.72 -10.07 -1.46
C SER A 93 -18.31 -9.76 -0.03
N PHE A 94 -17.51 -10.63 0.55
CA PHE A 94 -17.04 -10.40 1.90
C PHE A 94 -16.05 -9.23 1.91
N PRO A 95 -16.15 -8.32 2.89
CA PRO A 95 -15.18 -7.24 3.03
C PRO A 95 -13.79 -7.82 3.26
N ARG A 96 -12.77 -7.14 2.73
CA ARG A 96 -11.37 -7.52 2.86
C ARG A 96 -10.63 -6.54 3.75
N VAL A 97 -9.69 -7.04 4.54
CA VAL A 97 -8.71 -6.20 5.23
C VAL A 97 -7.43 -6.15 4.40
N VAL A 98 -6.98 -4.94 4.06
CA VAL A 98 -5.74 -4.67 3.34
C VAL A 98 -4.77 -3.94 4.24
N ARG A 99 -3.53 -4.41 4.30
CA ARG A 99 -2.44 -3.77 5.02
C ARG A 99 -1.64 -2.88 4.10
N HIS A 100 -1.28 -1.71 4.60
CA HIS A 100 -0.45 -0.73 3.90
C HIS A 100 0.79 -0.46 4.72
N PHE A 101 1.94 -0.72 4.12
CA PHE A 101 3.27 -0.52 4.70
C PHE A 101 3.92 0.65 3.99
N HIS A 102 4.08 1.77 4.69
CA HIS A 102 4.59 3.01 4.15
C HIS A 102 5.97 3.30 4.71
N TYR A 103 7.03 3.06 3.94
CA TYR A 103 8.38 3.43 4.31
C TYR A 103 8.58 4.93 4.10
N THR A 104 8.86 5.68 5.17
CA THR A 104 8.79 7.15 5.20
C THR A 104 10.16 7.82 5.12
N VAL A 105 11.25 7.10 5.31
CA VAL A 105 12.60 7.71 5.40
C VAL A 105 13.43 7.55 4.12
N TRP A 106 12.81 7.13 3.01
CA TRP A 106 13.52 7.03 1.73
C TRP A 106 13.93 8.42 1.20
N PRO A 107 15.23 8.67 0.91
CA PRO A 107 15.69 9.97 0.44
C PRO A 107 15.32 10.24 -1.03
N ASP A 108 14.99 11.50 -1.35
CA ASP A 108 14.57 11.95 -2.69
C ASP A 108 15.64 11.69 -3.77
N HIS A 109 16.92 11.89 -3.42
CA HIS A 109 18.08 11.55 -4.23
C HIS A 109 18.98 10.55 -3.51
N GLY A 110 19.38 9.51 -4.22
CA GLY A 110 20.27 8.47 -3.70
C GLY A 110 19.54 7.33 -3.02
N VAL A 111 20.23 6.67 -2.11
CA VAL A 111 19.77 5.54 -1.33
C VAL A 111 19.89 5.89 0.15
N PRO A 112 19.13 5.23 1.05
CA PRO A 112 19.33 5.39 2.49
C PRO A 112 20.81 5.23 2.88
N GLU A 113 21.31 6.06 3.79
CA GLU A 113 22.72 6.04 4.24
C GLU A 113 23.12 4.68 4.82
N THR A 114 22.15 3.96 5.39
CA THR A 114 22.32 2.59 5.86
C THR A 114 21.26 1.69 5.25
N THR A 115 21.63 0.44 4.95
CA THR A 115 20.70 -0.58 4.46
C THR A 115 19.86 -1.21 5.58
N GLN A 116 20.25 -1.00 6.85
CA GLN A 116 19.65 -1.65 8.02
C GLN A 116 18.14 -1.37 8.11
N SER A 117 17.75 -0.10 8.01
CA SER A 117 16.35 0.32 8.07
C SER A 117 15.48 -0.37 7.02
N LEU A 118 15.95 -0.41 5.76
CA LEU A 118 15.23 -1.05 4.67
C LEU A 118 15.15 -2.57 4.85
N ILE A 119 16.22 -3.20 5.36
CA ILE A 119 16.24 -4.65 5.65
C ILE A 119 15.22 -4.97 6.74
N GLU A 120 15.17 -4.18 7.82
CA GLU A 120 14.19 -4.34 8.90
C GLU A 120 12.76 -4.17 8.39
N PHE A 121 12.52 -3.14 7.59
CA PHE A 121 11.22 -2.93 6.94
C PHE A 121 10.79 -4.13 6.09
N VAL A 122 11.68 -4.64 5.22
CA VAL A 122 11.38 -5.81 4.37
C VAL A 122 11.11 -7.06 5.22
N ARG A 123 11.86 -7.28 6.30
CA ARG A 123 11.62 -8.38 7.24
C ARG A 123 10.25 -8.25 7.90
N THR A 124 9.90 -7.07 8.38
CA THR A 124 8.57 -6.80 8.95
C THR A 124 7.48 -7.10 7.93
N VAL A 125 7.55 -6.56 6.71
CA VAL A 125 6.55 -6.82 5.65
C VAL A 125 6.40 -8.32 5.38
N ARG A 126 7.50 -9.06 5.27
CA ARG A 126 7.48 -10.51 5.05
C ARG A 126 6.85 -11.27 6.20
N ASP A 127 7.19 -10.94 7.44
CA ASP A 127 6.60 -11.57 8.63
C ASP A 127 5.07 -11.40 8.66
N TYR A 128 4.55 -10.27 8.20
CA TYR A 128 3.10 -10.06 8.06
C TYR A 128 2.48 -10.86 6.92
N ILE A 129 3.17 -10.96 5.78
CA ILE A 129 2.71 -11.74 4.63
C ILE A 129 2.67 -13.23 4.97
N ASP A 130 3.71 -13.76 5.60
CA ASP A 130 3.85 -15.19 5.92
C ASP A 130 2.85 -15.66 7.00
N ARG A 131 2.42 -14.76 7.89
CA ARG A 131 1.39 -15.03 8.90
C ARG A 131 -0.04 -14.91 8.36
N ALA A 132 -0.23 -14.34 7.16
CA ALA A 132 -1.56 -14.13 6.61
C ALA A 132 -2.12 -15.43 6.01
N PRO A 133 -3.38 -15.80 6.31
CA PRO A 133 -4.00 -17.02 5.77
C PRO A 133 -4.35 -16.93 4.28
N SER A 134 -4.21 -15.75 3.66
CA SER A 134 -4.59 -15.50 2.26
C SER A 134 -3.41 -14.97 1.46
N THR A 135 -3.11 -15.66 0.34
CA THR A 135 -1.96 -15.39 -0.53
C THR A 135 -2.39 -14.63 -1.77
N GLY A 136 -2.66 -13.33 -1.60
CA GLY A 136 -2.80 -12.41 -2.73
C GLY A 136 -1.48 -11.87 -3.23
N ALA A 137 -1.47 -11.26 -4.42
CA ALA A 137 -0.30 -10.51 -4.86
C ALA A 137 -0.04 -9.31 -3.94
N THR A 138 1.23 -9.00 -3.68
CA THR A 138 1.62 -7.79 -2.95
C THR A 138 1.83 -6.64 -3.92
N VAL A 139 1.10 -5.54 -3.73
CA VAL A 139 1.32 -4.33 -4.52
C VAL A 139 2.53 -3.60 -3.95
N VAL A 140 3.43 -3.15 -4.83
CA VAL A 140 4.58 -2.32 -4.47
C VAL A 140 4.58 -1.10 -5.37
N HIS A 141 4.67 0.09 -4.80
CA HIS A 141 4.81 1.32 -5.57
C HIS A 141 5.72 2.34 -4.89
N CYS A 142 6.22 3.26 -5.70
CA CYS A 142 6.96 4.44 -5.27
C CYS A 142 6.30 5.69 -5.86
N ARG A 143 7.09 6.63 -6.38
CA ARG A 143 6.65 7.89 -6.98
C ARG A 143 6.28 7.76 -8.46
N TYR A 144 5.50 8.71 -8.97
CA TYR A 144 5.55 9.04 -10.39
C TYR A 144 6.85 9.78 -10.69
N VAL A 145 7.48 9.44 -11.80
CA VAL A 145 8.73 10.09 -12.25
C VAL A 145 8.49 11.56 -12.56
#